data_AF-A0A7K3RR02-F1
#
_entry.id   AF-A0A7K3RR02-F1
#
_cell.length_a   1.000
_cell.length_b   1.000
_cell.length_c   1.000
_cell.angle_alpha   90.00
_cell.angle_beta   90.00
_cell.angle_gamma   90.00
#
_symmetry.space_group_name_H-M   'P 1'
#
loop_
_entity.id
_entity.type
_entity.pdbx_description
1 polymer ?
#
loop_
_entity_poly.entity_id
_entity_poly.type
_entity_poly.pdbx_seq_one_letter_code
_entity_poly.pdbx_strand_id
1 'polypeptide(L)'
;MTAQAAATGSGRPSHGTPSGSSTGFCRVTVVAPDGRVDVALPEDIPVADLYPEILRLSGQSPAPGAPVGYHLVRRDGTVLDSARTLAGHRILDGELLSMRPFSESLPPAVFDDVSDAVATAVAKDRTLWGDALMRGAGLFGGSVLLSLLGFVLWTADPRHDMNGLPGILAAVVALLLLAFACVRARIYEDRASSIALGIGALVNAAVGGSGLLPLSAGQGIGRLQFLLACAAVLVVAVILMIVAPGGDGPFVAFVFASAVGLLVTFIAIMTGMRPIEAAAVCSPLAVGALAFLPGLSTRFARIPIGFEPPRTTVGDYGTSEPASTGPVDAVRLAAQARRGHELLLGLVGGCALVAVAAAAVLGFSDNVWGQLLALATGVAMLMRAHLFRYTAQVGCTLAAGLAALVLLGLGLSLNPPVAIVRDALRGDGAALDIRTVWLAAAVAGVAVLITAIGLIVPSKGVTPFWGRFLEIAETVVLLTLLPLCLAVFDVYHSIRALTS
;
A
#
# COMPACT_ATOMS: atom_id res chain seq x y z
N MET A 1 -4.60 69.88 47.00
CA MET A 1 -5.16 68.86 47.91
C MET A 1 -4.07 67.81 48.12
N THR A 2 -3.19 68.05 49.11
CA THR A 2 -3.19 67.44 50.48
C THR A 2 -2.69 65.99 50.43
N ALA A 3 -1.41 65.71 50.68
CA ALA A 3 -0.65 65.65 51.96
C ALA A 3 -0.42 64.16 52.33
N GLN A 4 0.79 63.60 52.22
CA GLN A 4 1.94 63.61 53.15
C GLN A 4 1.79 62.62 54.33
N ALA A 5 2.68 61.62 54.40
CA ALA A 5 3.34 61.17 55.64
C ALA A 5 4.49 60.19 55.33
N ALA A 6 5.66 60.47 55.90
CA ALA A 6 6.89 59.70 55.84
C ALA A 6 7.02 58.77 57.06
N ALA A 7 7.77 57.67 56.91
CA ALA A 7 8.50 57.05 58.01
C ALA A 7 9.75 56.33 57.47
N THR A 8 10.90 56.73 57.99
CA THR A 8 12.25 56.22 57.75
C THR A 8 12.52 54.92 58.50
N GLY A 9 13.28 54.00 57.89
CA GLY A 9 13.88 52.86 58.59
C GLY A 9 14.96 52.19 57.74
N SER A 10 16.22 52.35 58.13
CA SER A 10 17.40 51.75 57.50
C SER A 10 17.46 50.23 57.71
N GLY A 11 17.59 49.46 56.62
CA GLY A 11 17.86 48.03 56.65
C GLY A 11 18.76 47.62 55.50
N ARG A 12 19.91 47.01 55.82
CA ARG A 12 20.90 46.42 54.90
C ARG A 12 20.26 45.62 53.76
N PRO A 13 20.84 45.61 52.54
CA PRO A 13 20.49 44.59 51.55
C PRO A 13 21.00 43.23 52.04
N SER A 14 20.05 42.35 52.40
CA SER A 14 20.29 40.92 52.49
C SER A 14 20.56 40.40 51.08
N HIS A 15 21.77 39.90 50.83
CA HIS A 15 22.07 39.10 49.66
C HIS A 15 21.06 37.94 49.60
N GLY A 16 20.16 38.00 48.62
CA GLY A 16 19.34 36.87 48.24
C GLY A 16 20.24 35.79 47.66
N THR A 17 20.20 34.63 48.30
CA THR A 17 20.86 33.39 47.91
C THR A 17 20.49 33.02 46.45
N PRO A 18 21.46 32.82 45.54
CA PRO A 18 21.15 32.33 44.20
C PRO A 18 20.71 30.87 44.29
N SER A 19 19.43 30.62 44.03
CA SER A 19 18.87 29.29 43.83
C SER A 19 18.96 28.91 42.36
N GLY A 20 19.84 27.97 42.03
CA GLY A 20 19.93 27.33 40.71
C GLY A 20 21.34 27.43 40.14
N SER A 21 22.08 26.32 40.20
CA SER A 21 23.39 26.13 39.59
C SER A 21 23.35 26.37 38.08
N SER A 22 23.71 27.56 37.61
CA SER A 22 24.10 27.76 36.21
C SER A 22 25.50 27.19 36.04
N THR A 23 25.62 25.99 35.50
CA THR A 23 26.92 25.40 35.19
C THR A 23 27.66 26.17 34.09
N GLY A 24 27.13 27.29 33.57
CA GLY A 24 27.69 28.01 32.43
C GLY A 24 27.51 27.26 31.11
N PHE A 25 26.73 26.19 31.09
CA PHE A 25 26.51 25.32 29.93
C PHE A 25 25.02 25.16 29.65
N CYS A 26 24.68 25.22 28.37
CA CYS A 26 23.36 24.93 27.83
C CYS A 26 23.39 23.61 27.04
N ARG A 27 22.48 22.68 27.36
CA ARG A 27 22.30 21.42 26.62
C ARG A 27 21.40 21.68 25.42
N VAL A 28 21.93 21.52 24.21
CA VAL A 28 21.16 21.67 22.97
C VAL A 28 21.27 20.43 22.12
N THR A 29 20.21 20.17 21.38
CA THR A 29 20.24 19.19 20.29
C THR A 29 20.57 19.93 19.00
N VAL A 30 21.65 19.54 18.33
CA VAL A 30 21.98 20.01 16.98
C VAL A 30 21.58 18.94 15.96
N VAL A 31 20.71 19.30 15.02
CA VAL A 31 20.32 18.46 13.89
C VAL A 31 21.12 18.88 12.67
N ALA A 32 22.09 18.05 12.30
CA ALA A 32 22.87 18.16 11.08
C ALA A 32 22.19 17.40 9.92
N PRO A 33 22.61 17.61 8.66
CA PRO A 33 22.04 16.92 7.50
C PRO A 33 22.07 15.39 7.61
N ASP A 34 23.17 14.83 8.13
CA ASP A 34 23.39 13.37 8.20
C ASP A 34 23.20 12.79 9.60
N GLY A 35 22.76 13.58 10.58
CA GLY A 35 22.66 13.10 11.95
C GLY A 35 22.16 14.11 12.97
N ARG A 36 22.00 13.63 14.21
CA ARG A 36 21.62 14.43 15.36
C ARG A 36 22.65 14.22 16.46
N VAL A 37 23.11 15.30 17.07
CA VAL A 37 24.05 15.27 18.18
C VAL A 37 23.52 16.13 19.33
N ASP A 38 23.53 15.58 20.54
CA ASP A 38 23.18 16.32 21.74
C ASP A 38 24.47 16.80 22.40
N VAL A 39 24.63 18.11 22.53
CA VAL A 39 25.87 18.75 22.99
C VAL A 39 25.58 19.72 24.14
N ALA A 40 26.48 19.76 25.13
CA ALA A 40 26.47 20.78 26.16
C ALA A 40 27.47 21.87 25.77
N LEU A 41 26.96 23.07 25.46
CA LEU A 41 27.76 24.19 24.97
C LEU A 41 27.81 25.31 26.02
N PRO A 42 28.95 25.99 26.20
CA PRO A 42 29.04 27.17 27.05
C PRO A 42 28.03 28.25 26.66
N GLU A 43 27.31 28.82 27.63
CA GLU A 43 26.23 29.78 27.36
C GLU A 43 26.73 31.22 27.15
N ASP A 44 27.95 31.51 27.61
CA ASP A 44 28.62 32.81 27.66
C ASP A 44 29.63 33.04 26.51
N ILE A 45 29.88 32.02 25.69
CA ILE A 45 30.77 32.10 24.52
C ILE A 45 29.96 32.46 23.25
N PRO A 46 30.47 33.32 22.36
CA PRO A 46 29.84 33.60 21.08
C PRO A 46 29.66 32.33 20.24
N VAL A 47 28.55 32.25 19.52
CA VAL A 47 28.23 31.09 18.66
C VAL A 47 29.31 30.86 17.60
N ALA A 48 29.99 31.92 17.12
CA ALA A 48 31.14 31.87 16.22
C ALA A 48 32.23 30.89 16.68
N ASP A 49 32.59 30.94 17.96
CA ASP A 49 33.69 30.16 18.53
C ASP A 49 33.29 28.71 18.84
N LEU A 50 31.97 28.46 18.93
CA LEU A 50 31.41 27.13 19.16
C LEU A 50 31.28 26.32 17.87
N TYR A 51 31.20 26.96 16.68
CA TYR A 51 31.01 26.26 15.40
C TYR A 51 32.04 25.17 15.11
N PRO A 52 33.36 25.38 15.27
CA PRO A 52 34.35 24.34 14.97
C PRO A 52 34.13 23.08 15.81
N GLU A 53 33.76 23.26 17.07
CA GLU A 53 33.50 22.16 18.00
C GLU A 53 32.19 21.43 17.66
N ILE A 54 31.13 22.17 17.34
CA ILE A 54 29.84 21.59 16.92
C ILE A 54 30.00 20.83 15.59
N LEU A 55 30.78 21.35 14.65
CA LEU A 55 31.07 20.67 13.37
C LEU A 55 31.87 19.39 13.60
N ARG A 56 32.88 19.44 14.48
CA ARG A 56 33.65 18.25 14.85
C ARG A 56 32.77 17.18 15.50
N LEU A 57 31.89 17.57 16.41
CA LEU A 57 30.99 16.67 17.13
C LEU A 57 29.85 16.13 16.27
N SER A 58 29.39 16.90 15.28
CA SER A 58 28.38 16.47 14.30
C SER A 58 28.98 15.70 13.11
N GLY A 59 30.32 15.61 13.03
CA GLY A 59 31.03 14.91 11.94
C GLY A 59 30.85 15.55 10.57
N GLN A 60 30.45 16.82 10.52
CA GLN A 60 30.16 17.52 9.27
C GLN A 60 31.44 18.12 8.69
N SER A 61 31.72 17.78 7.43
CA SER A 61 32.80 18.37 6.64
C SER A 61 32.21 19.03 5.39
N PRO A 62 32.69 20.21 4.97
CA PRO A 62 32.22 20.83 3.73
C PRO A 62 32.42 19.89 2.54
N ALA A 63 31.37 19.74 1.71
CA ALA A 63 31.49 19.00 0.45
C ALA A 63 32.51 19.68 -0.48
N PRO A 64 33.29 18.93 -1.28
CA PRO A 64 34.24 19.51 -2.22
C PRO A 64 33.55 20.49 -3.19
N GLY A 65 33.90 21.77 -3.12
CA GLY A 65 33.37 22.82 -4.00
C GLY A 65 32.15 23.60 -3.46
N ALA A 66 31.62 23.28 -2.28
CA ALA A 66 30.57 24.07 -1.64
C ALA A 66 31.15 25.28 -0.86
N PRO A 67 30.44 26.42 -0.78
CA PRO A 67 30.81 27.51 0.13
C PRO A 67 30.97 27.01 1.56
N VAL A 68 32.09 27.34 2.20
CA VAL A 68 32.39 26.91 3.56
C VAL A 68 31.56 27.70 4.56
N GLY A 69 30.70 27.01 5.32
CA GLY A 69 29.96 27.64 6.41
C GLY A 69 28.67 26.89 6.75
N TYR A 70 28.31 26.92 8.02
CA TYR A 70 27.02 26.43 8.51
C TYR A 70 26.38 27.50 9.37
N HIS A 71 25.05 27.56 9.36
CA HIS A 71 24.27 28.38 10.27
C HIS A 71 23.45 27.51 11.20
N LEU A 72 23.40 27.90 12.47
CA LEU A 72 22.43 27.35 13.42
C LEU A 72 21.12 28.13 13.27
N VAL A 73 20.04 27.39 13.04
CA VAL A 73 18.69 27.92 12.85
C VAL A 73 17.79 27.33 13.92
N ARG A 74 17.08 28.20 14.62
CA ARG A 74 16.08 27.79 15.61
C ARG A 74 14.86 27.17 14.90
N ARG A 75 14.04 26.42 15.63
CA ARG A 75 12.84 25.77 15.09
C ARG A 75 11.83 26.73 14.45
N ASP A 76 11.81 28.00 14.87
CA ASP A 76 10.98 29.07 14.32
C ASP A 76 11.53 29.66 13.00
N GLY A 77 12.68 29.19 12.54
CA GLY A 77 13.35 29.66 11.32
C GLY A 77 14.33 30.80 11.55
N THR A 78 14.51 31.26 12.79
CA THR A 78 15.43 32.36 13.09
C THR A 78 16.88 31.88 13.01
N VAL A 79 17.69 32.53 12.19
CA VAL A 79 19.14 32.26 12.08
C VAL A 79 19.84 32.89 13.28
N LEU A 80 20.62 32.10 14.01
CA LEU A 80 21.43 32.61 15.11
C LEU A 80 22.57 33.46 14.56
N ASP A 81 22.65 34.71 15.04
CA ASP A 81 23.78 35.60 14.81
C ASP A 81 25.03 35.03 15.51
N SER A 82 26.06 34.75 14.71
CA SER A 82 27.34 34.19 15.16
C SER A 82 28.06 35.09 16.17
N ALA A 83 27.82 36.40 16.16
CA ALA A 83 28.47 37.34 17.06
C ALA A 83 27.91 37.34 18.49
N ARG A 84 26.76 36.70 18.72
CA ARG A 84 26.08 36.67 20.03
C ARG A 84 26.27 35.31 20.72
N THR A 85 26.14 35.31 22.04
CA THR A 85 26.20 34.11 22.88
C THR A 85 24.85 33.37 22.89
N LEU A 86 24.84 32.10 23.31
CA LEU A 86 23.60 31.32 23.45
C LEU A 86 22.64 31.95 24.48
N ALA A 87 23.18 32.47 25.59
CA ALA A 87 22.41 33.23 26.57
C ALA A 87 21.85 34.54 25.98
N GLY A 88 22.62 35.21 25.11
CA GLY A 88 22.19 36.42 24.39
C GLY A 88 21.04 36.18 23.41
N HIS A 89 20.95 34.96 22.86
CA HIS A 89 19.82 34.49 22.04
C HIS A 89 18.69 33.87 22.87
N ARG A 90 18.83 33.77 24.20
CA ARG A 90 17.89 33.12 25.13
C ARG A 90 17.55 31.69 24.71
N ILE A 91 18.57 30.94 24.30
CA ILE A 91 18.44 29.51 24.01
C ILE A 91 18.26 28.76 25.33
N LEU A 92 17.28 27.86 25.38
CA LEU A 92 16.95 27.09 26.58
C LEU A 92 17.55 25.69 26.52
N ASP A 93 17.75 25.09 27.70
CA ASP A 93 18.13 23.68 27.80
C ASP A 93 17.09 22.77 27.14
N GLY A 94 17.58 21.86 26.30
CA GLY A 94 16.79 20.93 25.49
C GLY A 94 16.31 21.51 24.16
N GLU A 95 16.72 22.74 23.81
CA GLU A 95 16.30 23.36 22.56
C GLU A 95 16.96 22.71 21.34
N LEU A 96 16.20 22.68 20.24
CA LEU A 96 16.54 22.01 19.00
C LEU A 96 17.02 23.05 17.98
N LEU A 97 18.28 22.96 17.58
CA LEU A 97 18.93 23.83 16.59
C LEU A 97 19.20 23.02 15.32
N SER A 98 18.71 23.50 14.18
CA SER A 98 19.00 22.93 12.87
C SER A 98 20.27 23.55 12.32
N MET A 99 21.23 22.73 11.97
CA MET A 99 22.45 23.14 11.28
C MET A 99 22.18 23.10 9.77
N ARG A 100 22.24 24.25 9.10
CA ARG A 100 22.03 24.36 7.64
C ARG A 100 23.31 24.81 6.95
N PRO A 101 23.68 24.20 5.80
CA PRO A 101 24.79 24.70 4.97
C PRO A 101 24.55 26.14 4.54
N PHE A 102 25.61 26.95 4.48
CA PHE A 102 25.54 28.34 4.03
C PHE A 102 24.91 28.46 2.63
N SER A 103 25.15 27.49 1.76
CA SER A 103 24.58 27.42 0.41
C SER A 103 23.04 27.40 0.39
N GLU A 104 22.40 26.91 1.44
CA GLU A 104 20.94 26.84 1.54
C GLU A 104 20.31 28.12 2.12
N SER A 105 21.14 29.02 2.66
CA SER A 105 20.71 30.32 3.20
C SER A 105 20.97 31.49 2.25
N LEU A 106 21.42 31.24 1.01
CA LEU A 106 21.50 32.31 0.02
C LEU A 106 20.10 32.87 -0.25
N PRO A 107 19.97 34.20 -0.48
CA PRO A 107 18.74 34.77 -1.00
C PRO A 107 18.29 34.01 -2.24
N PRO A 108 16.98 33.88 -2.47
CA PRO A 108 16.48 33.24 -3.68
C PRO A 108 17.11 33.93 -4.90
N ALA A 109 17.49 33.13 -5.90
CA ALA A 109 18.07 33.63 -7.13
C ALA A 109 17.15 34.72 -7.71
N VAL A 110 17.69 35.93 -7.83
CA VAL A 110 17.01 37.04 -8.51
C VAL A 110 17.31 36.86 -9.99
N PHE A 111 16.29 36.52 -10.76
CA PHE A 111 16.39 36.40 -12.20
C PHE A 111 16.17 37.77 -12.82
N ASP A 112 17.10 38.19 -13.68
CA ASP A 112 16.99 39.47 -14.39
C ASP A 112 15.97 39.41 -15.56
N ASP A 113 15.61 38.20 -16.00
CA ASP A 113 14.65 37.97 -17.08
C ASP A 113 13.45 37.13 -16.60
N VAL A 114 12.25 37.65 -16.85
CA VAL A 114 10.98 36.97 -16.59
C VAL A 114 10.90 35.65 -17.36
N SER A 115 11.48 35.60 -18.56
CA SER A 115 11.55 34.41 -19.41
C SER A 115 12.33 33.28 -18.72
N ASP A 116 13.47 33.61 -18.12
CA ASP A 116 14.34 32.67 -17.43
C ASP A 116 13.75 32.22 -16.08
N ALA A 117 13.10 33.14 -15.37
CA ALA A 117 12.33 32.82 -14.17
C ALA A 117 11.18 31.84 -14.47
N VAL A 118 10.43 32.05 -15.55
CA VAL A 118 9.35 31.15 -15.98
C VAL A 118 9.90 29.82 -16.48
N ALA A 119 10.97 29.82 -17.28
CA ALA A 119 11.60 28.59 -17.76
C ALA A 119 12.10 27.73 -16.60
N THR A 120 12.77 28.33 -15.62
CA THR A 120 13.29 27.64 -14.43
C THR A 120 12.16 27.16 -13.52
N ALA A 121 11.10 27.95 -13.33
CA ALA A 121 9.93 27.54 -12.57
C ALA A 121 9.20 26.35 -13.23
N VAL A 122 9.00 26.39 -14.54
CA VAL A 122 8.33 25.31 -15.30
C VAL A 122 9.18 24.05 -15.36
N ALA A 123 10.49 24.17 -15.53
CA ALA A 123 11.42 23.03 -15.52
C ALA A 123 11.48 22.35 -14.14
N LYS A 124 11.29 23.10 -13.05
CA LYS A 124 11.26 22.56 -11.69
C LYS A 124 9.95 21.82 -11.38
N ASP A 125 8.83 22.29 -11.93
CA ASP A 125 7.50 21.74 -11.64
C ASP A 125 7.06 20.61 -12.58
N ARG A 126 7.66 20.49 -13.77
CA ARG A 126 7.25 19.48 -14.77
C ARG A 126 8.38 18.52 -15.09
N THR A 127 8.18 17.24 -14.80
CA THR A 127 9.01 16.17 -15.36
C THR A 127 8.81 16.15 -16.88
N LEU A 128 9.88 16.46 -17.63
CA LEU A 128 9.86 16.34 -19.09
C LEU A 128 9.77 14.85 -19.46
N TRP A 129 9.15 14.55 -20.61
CA TRP A 129 9.10 13.19 -21.14
C TRP A 129 10.53 12.72 -21.44
N GLY A 130 11.02 11.77 -20.64
CA GLY A 130 12.36 11.22 -20.77
C GLY A 130 12.34 9.71 -21.04
N ASP A 131 13.52 9.15 -21.26
CA ASP A 131 13.72 7.73 -21.60
C ASP A 131 13.11 6.79 -20.55
N ALA A 132 13.10 7.18 -19.27
CA ALA A 132 12.50 6.39 -18.20
C ALA A 132 10.97 6.28 -18.34
N LEU A 133 10.29 7.38 -18.69
CA LEU A 133 8.85 7.42 -18.95
C LEU A 133 8.51 6.65 -20.24
N MET A 134 9.30 6.84 -21.30
CA MET A 134 9.15 6.10 -22.56
C MET A 134 9.29 4.59 -22.35
N ARG A 135 10.31 4.17 -21.58
CA ARG A 135 10.51 2.76 -21.21
C ARG A 135 9.35 2.23 -20.37
N GLY A 136 8.90 2.97 -19.35
CA GLY A 136 7.77 2.59 -18.51
C GLY A 136 6.48 2.42 -19.33
N ALA A 137 6.17 3.38 -20.19
CA ALA A 137 5.01 3.34 -21.08
C ALA A 137 5.10 2.19 -22.10
N GLY A 138 6.27 1.94 -22.68
CA GLY A 138 6.50 0.84 -23.62
C GLY A 138 6.34 -0.53 -22.97
N LEU A 139 6.86 -0.71 -21.75
CA LEU A 139 6.70 -1.96 -20.99
C LEU A 139 5.25 -2.18 -20.56
N PHE A 140 4.57 -1.13 -20.11
CA PHE A 140 3.16 -1.20 -19.77
C PHE A 140 2.30 -1.56 -20.99
N GLY A 141 2.46 -0.83 -22.10
CA GLY A 141 1.75 -1.10 -23.35
C GLY A 141 2.03 -2.50 -23.90
N GLY A 142 3.29 -2.95 -23.85
CA GLY A 142 3.67 -4.32 -24.22
C GLY A 142 3.00 -5.37 -23.35
N SER A 143 2.98 -5.19 -22.02
CA SER A 143 2.31 -6.12 -21.10
C SER A 143 0.80 -6.20 -21.35
N VAL A 144 0.15 -5.06 -21.62
CA VAL A 144 -1.27 -5.00 -21.98
C VAL A 144 -1.54 -5.73 -23.29
N LEU A 145 -0.72 -5.51 -24.33
CA LEU A 145 -0.88 -6.18 -25.63
C LEU A 145 -0.62 -7.70 -25.54
N LEU A 146 0.34 -8.14 -24.72
CA LEU A 146 0.59 -9.57 -24.49
C LEU A 146 -0.55 -10.24 -23.70
N SER A 147 -1.18 -9.51 -22.78
CA SER A 147 -2.38 -9.97 -22.08
C SER A 147 -3.59 -10.02 -23.03
N LEU A 148 -3.73 -9.02 -23.89
CA LEU A 148 -4.74 -8.99 -24.96
C LEU A 148 -4.54 -10.15 -25.93
N LEU A 149 -3.31 -10.54 -26.27
CA LEU A 149 -3.04 -11.72 -27.09
C LEU A 149 -3.61 -13.00 -26.47
N GLY A 150 -3.44 -13.19 -25.15
CA GLY A 150 -4.05 -14.31 -24.44
C GLY A 150 -5.58 -14.27 -24.53
N PHE A 151 -6.18 -13.09 -24.37
CA PHE A 151 -7.62 -12.89 -24.54
C PHE A 151 -8.10 -13.19 -25.96
N VAL A 152 -7.38 -12.73 -27.00
CA VAL A 152 -7.69 -13.02 -28.41
C VAL A 152 -7.69 -14.51 -28.67
N LEU A 153 -6.66 -15.23 -28.20
CA LEU A 153 -6.57 -16.68 -28.33
C LEU A 153 -7.70 -17.40 -27.59
N TRP A 154 -8.07 -16.92 -26.41
CA TRP A 154 -9.21 -17.44 -25.65
C TRP A 154 -10.54 -17.29 -26.41
N THR A 155 -10.76 -16.15 -27.06
CA THR A 155 -12.00 -15.87 -27.82
C THR A 155 -12.00 -16.40 -29.25
N ALA A 156 -10.91 -17.04 -29.69
CA ALA A 156 -10.75 -17.49 -31.08
C ALA A 156 -11.74 -18.62 -31.46
N ASP A 157 -12.08 -19.48 -30.50
CA ASP A 157 -13.13 -20.48 -30.67
C ASP A 157 -14.44 -19.98 -30.03
N PRO A 158 -15.59 -19.99 -30.74
CA PRO A 158 -16.88 -19.57 -30.19
C PRO A 158 -17.31 -20.33 -28.92
N ARG A 159 -16.86 -21.57 -28.75
CA ARG A 159 -17.10 -22.39 -27.55
C ARG A 159 -16.00 -22.25 -26.51
N HIS A 160 -14.98 -21.46 -26.80
CA HIS A 160 -13.77 -21.30 -26.01
C HIS A 160 -13.09 -22.66 -25.71
N ASP A 161 -13.13 -23.59 -26.68
CA ASP A 161 -12.39 -24.84 -26.57
C ASP A 161 -10.90 -24.59 -26.82
N MET A 162 -10.12 -24.60 -25.75
CA MET A 162 -8.69 -24.36 -25.81
C MET A 162 -7.90 -25.64 -26.14
N ASN A 163 -8.54 -26.81 -26.22
CA ASN A 163 -7.87 -28.05 -26.62
C ASN A 163 -7.71 -28.14 -28.15
N GLY A 164 -6.92 -27.21 -28.68
CA GLY A 164 -6.66 -27.09 -30.11
C GLY A 164 -5.57 -26.08 -30.38
N LEU A 165 -5.55 -25.55 -31.61
CA LEU A 165 -4.55 -24.58 -32.06
C LEU A 165 -4.46 -23.33 -31.16
N PRO A 166 -5.57 -22.72 -30.67
CA PRO A 166 -5.48 -21.55 -29.80
C PRO A 166 -4.74 -21.82 -28.47
N GLY A 167 -5.01 -22.94 -27.82
CA GLY A 167 -4.33 -23.33 -26.57
C GLY A 167 -2.86 -23.68 -26.79
N ILE A 168 -2.52 -24.33 -27.91
CA ILE A 168 -1.12 -24.61 -28.27
C ILE A 168 -0.35 -23.30 -28.48
N LEU A 169 -0.93 -22.36 -29.24
CA LEU A 169 -0.30 -21.04 -29.44
C LEU A 169 -0.14 -20.29 -28.12
N ALA A 170 -1.15 -20.30 -27.25
CA ALA A 170 -1.07 -19.67 -25.94
C ALA A 170 0.01 -20.30 -25.06
N ALA A 171 0.12 -21.64 -25.05
CA ALA A 171 1.16 -22.34 -24.32
C ALA A 171 2.58 -22.03 -24.84
N VAL A 172 2.76 -22.00 -26.16
CA VAL A 172 4.05 -21.63 -26.78
C VAL A 172 4.43 -20.20 -26.44
N VAL A 173 3.49 -19.25 -26.57
CA VAL A 173 3.70 -17.85 -26.20
C VAL A 173 4.04 -17.73 -24.71
N ALA A 174 3.33 -18.45 -23.84
CA ALA A 174 3.61 -18.45 -22.40
C ALA A 174 5.03 -18.93 -22.09
N LEU A 175 5.48 -20.02 -22.72
CA LEU A 175 6.83 -20.55 -22.55
C LEU A 175 7.91 -19.59 -23.07
N LEU A 176 7.69 -18.97 -24.23
CA LEU A 176 8.60 -17.97 -24.79
C LEU A 176 8.71 -16.75 -23.86
N LEU A 177 7.57 -16.20 -23.42
CA LEU A 177 7.54 -15.06 -22.52
C LEU A 177 8.16 -15.38 -21.16
N LEU A 178 7.92 -16.58 -20.62
CA LEU A 178 8.58 -17.07 -19.41
C LEU A 178 10.10 -17.10 -19.58
N ALA A 179 10.60 -17.68 -20.68
CA ALA A 179 12.02 -17.73 -20.96
C ALA A 179 12.64 -16.32 -21.06
N PHE A 180 12.00 -15.41 -21.80
CA PHE A 180 12.47 -14.03 -21.89
C PHE A 180 12.42 -13.30 -20.54
N ALA A 181 11.35 -13.47 -19.75
CA ALA A 181 11.23 -12.87 -18.43
C ALA A 181 12.33 -13.37 -17.48
N CYS A 182 12.65 -14.67 -17.51
CA CYS A 182 13.74 -15.27 -16.75
C CYS A 182 15.11 -14.73 -17.18
N VAL A 183 15.37 -14.63 -18.49
CA VAL A 183 16.60 -14.04 -19.03
C VAL A 183 16.73 -12.57 -18.61
N ARG A 184 15.66 -11.77 -18.70
CA ARG A 184 15.68 -10.36 -18.27
C ARG A 184 15.90 -10.22 -16.77
N ALA A 185 15.34 -11.11 -15.95
CA ALA A 185 15.56 -11.10 -14.51
C ALA A 185 16.99 -11.48 -14.09
N ARG A 186 17.59 -12.49 -14.73
CA ARG A 186 18.88 -13.07 -14.30
C ARG A 186 20.10 -12.51 -15.01
N ILE A 187 20.01 -12.27 -16.31
CA ILE A 187 21.16 -11.85 -17.12
C ILE A 187 21.25 -10.34 -17.20
N TYR A 188 20.11 -9.67 -17.39
CA TYR A 188 20.05 -8.21 -17.54
C TYR A 188 19.73 -7.48 -16.24
N GLU A 189 19.41 -8.20 -15.17
CA GLU A 189 18.94 -7.66 -13.88
C GLU A 189 17.80 -6.64 -14.02
N ASP A 190 17.01 -6.76 -15.09
CA ASP A 190 15.96 -5.82 -15.47
C ASP A 190 14.60 -6.31 -14.97
N ARG A 191 14.26 -5.86 -13.76
CA ARG A 191 13.02 -6.22 -13.06
C ARG A 191 11.76 -5.76 -13.79
N ALA A 192 11.74 -4.53 -14.29
CA ALA A 192 10.55 -3.94 -14.90
C ALA A 192 10.15 -4.71 -16.17
N SER A 193 11.12 -5.04 -17.02
CA SER A 193 10.86 -5.84 -18.23
C SER A 193 10.48 -7.28 -17.89
N SER A 194 11.10 -7.87 -16.87
CA SER A 194 10.75 -9.22 -16.42
C SER A 194 9.29 -9.29 -15.92
N ILE A 195 8.84 -8.30 -15.14
CA ILE A 195 7.46 -8.21 -14.66
C ILE A 195 6.49 -8.03 -15.85
N ALA A 196 6.79 -7.11 -16.77
CA ALA A 196 5.93 -6.84 -17.93
C ALA A 196 5.71 -8.10 -18.80
N LEU A 197 6.79 -8.83 -19.10
CA LEU A 197 6.74 -10.08 -19.86
C LEU A 197 6.13 -11.22 -19.06
N GLY A 198 6.43 -11.30 -17.76
CA GLY A 198 5.92 -12.32 -16.85
C GLY A 198 4.40 -12.26 -16.66
N ILE A 199 3.81 -11.07 -16.58
CA ILE A 199 2.34 -10.90 -16.56
C ILE A 199 1.72 -11.46 -17.84
N GLY A 200 2.30 -11.13 -19.00
CA GLY A 200 1.87 -11.70 -20.28
C GLY A 200 1.99 -13.23 -20.31
N ALA A 201 3.09 -13.77 -19.76
CA ALA A 201 3.31 -15.22 -19.66
C ALA A 201 2.22 -15.89 -18.81
N LEU A 202 1.81 -15.29 -17.70
CA LEU A 202 0.79 -15.83 -16.79
C LEU A 202 -0.60 -15.88 -17.44
N VAL A 203 -1.01 -14.82 -18.15
CA VAL A 203 -2.29 -14.80 -18.87
C VAL A 203 -2.32 -15.88 -19.96
N ASN A 204 -1.26 -15.97 -20.75
CA ASN A 204 -1.17 -16.99 -21.81
C ASN A 204 -1.03 -18.41 -21.23
N ALA A 205 -0.39 -18.58 -20.07
CA ALA A 205 -0.30 -19.86 -19.37
C ALA A 205 -1.66 -20.31 -18.85
N ALA A 206 -2.51 -19.39 -18.37
CA ALA A 206 -3.87 -19.72 -17.97
C ALA A 206 -4.69 -20.28 -19.15
N VAL A 207 -4.62 -19.61 -20.30
CA VAL A 207 -5.31 -20.01 -21.53
C VAL A 207 -4.77 -21.35 -22.05
N GLY A 208 -3.45 -21.50 -22.17
CA GLY A 208 -2.84 -22.76 -22.60
C GLY A 208 -3.11 -23.92 -21.62
N GLY A 209 -3.04 -23.66 -20.31
CA GLY A 209 -3.33 -24.64 -19.27
C GLY A 209 -4.77 -25.14 -19.28
N SER A 210 -5.73 -24.25 -19.54
CA SER A 210 -7.14 -24.63 -19.67
C SER A 210 -7.42 -25.62 -20.81
N GLY A 211 -6.57 -25.63 -21.84
CA GLY A 211 -6.66 -26.48 -23.02
C GLY A 211 -5.91 -27.81 -22.94
N LEU A 212 -5.33 -28.17 -21.78
CA LEU A 212 -4.59 -29.42 -21.62
C LEU A 212 -5.46 -30.68 -21.75
N LEU A 213 -6.78 -30.55 -21.52
CA LEU A 213 -7.75 -31.63 -21.66
C LEU A 213 -8.94 -31.18 -22.52
N PRO A 214 -9.51 -32.08 -23.34
CA PRO A 214 -10.71 -31.78 -24.13
C PRO A 214 -11.91 -31.41 -23.27
N LEU A 215 -12.76 -30.54 -23.80
CA LEU A 215 -14.10 -30.32 -23.24
C LEU A 215 -14.93 -31.60 -23.35
N SER A 216 -15.76 -31.86 -22.35
CA SER A 216 -16.76 -32.94 -22.43
C SER A 216 -17.85 -32.55 -23.45
N ALA A 217 -18.32 -33.52 -24.24
CA ALA A 217 -19.23 -33.27 -25.34
C ALA A 217 -20.50 -32.49 -24.89
N GLY A 218 -20.71 -31.30 -25.47
CA GLY A 218 -21.86 -30.44 -25.19
C GLY A 218 -21.72 -29.52 -23.97
N GLN A 219 -20.58 -29.52 -23.27
CA GLN A 219 -20.31 -28.58 -22.18
C GLN A 219 -19.28 -27.52 -22.59
N GLY A 220 -19.44 -26.29 -22.09
CA GLY A 220 -18.43 -25.24 -22.20
C GLY A 220 -17.26 -25.46 -21.23
N ILE A 221 -16.47 -24.42 -21.00
CA ILE A 221 -15.38 -24.43 -20.02
C ILE A 221 -15.93 -24.86 -18.64
N GLY A 222 -15.41 -25.97 -18.13
CA GLY A 222 -15.78 -26.55 -16.85
C GLY A 222 -14.79 -26.25 -15.74
N ARG A 223 -15.08 -26.82 -14.56
CA ARG A 223 -14.26 -26.68 -13.35
C ARG A 223 -12.85 -27.24 -13.53
N LEU A 224 -12.72 -28.31 -14.32
CA LEU A 224 -11.43 -28.97 -14.56
C LEU A 224 -10.48 -28.07 -15.37
N GLN A 225 -10.99 -27.40 -16.41
CA GLN A 225 -10.22 -26.47 -17.23
C GLN A 225 -9.76 -25.27 -16.39
N PHE A 226 -10.61 -24.75 -15.51
CA PHE A 226 -10.22 -23.69 -14.58
C PHE A 226 -9.15 -24.15 -13.56
N LEU A 227 -9.26 -25.37 -13.04
CA LEU A 227 -8.25 -25.97 -12.18
C LEU A 227 -6.88 -26.08 -12.89
N LEU A 228 -6.87 -26.54 -14.14
CA LEU A 228 -5.66 -26.66 -14.95
C LEU A 228 -5.06 -25.30 -15.31
N ALA A 229 -5.91 -24.30 -15.59
CA ALA A 229 -5.46 -22.91 -15.76
C ALA A 229 -4.77 -22.39 -14.50
N CYS A 230 -5.37 -22.62 -13.32
CA CYS A 230 -4.75 -22.24 -12.04
C CYS A 230 -3.43 -22.98 -11.81
N ALA A 231 -3.35 -24.27 -12.13
CA ALA A 231 -2.12 -25.05 -12.01
C ALA A 231 -1.00 -24.52 -12.92
N ALA A 232 -1.31 -24.21 -14.18
CA ALA A 232 -0.35 -23.66 -15.12
C ALA A 232 0.17 -22.28 -14.67
N VAL A 233 -0.73 -21.38 -14.24
CA VAL A 233 -0.37 -20.08 -13.67
C VAL A 233 0.51 -20.25 -12.43
N LEU A 234 0.17 -21.20 -11.54
CA LEU A 234 0.95 -21.47 -10.33
C LEU A 234 2.38 -21.89 -10.65
N VAL A 235 2.56 -22.84 -11.59
CA VAL A 235 3.89 -23.29 -12.01
C VAL A 235 4.71 -22.14 -12.59
N VAL A 236 4.13 -21.37 -13.52
CA VAL A 236 4.82 -20.24 -14.15
C VAL A 236 5.16 -19.15 -13.12
N ALA A 237 4.23 -18.82 -12.22
CA ALA A 237 4.43 -17.81 -11.18
C ALA A 237 5.53 -18.23 -10.18
N VAL A 238 5.58 -19.51 -9.80
CA VAL A 238 6.63 -20.06 -8.92
C VAL A 238 8.00 -19.99 -9.60
N ILE A 239 8.09 -20.33 -10.89
CA ILE A 239 9.36 -20.22 -11.64
C ILE A 239 9.82 -18.77 -11.67
N LEU A 240 8.94 -17.82 -12.00
CA LEU A 240 9.28 -16.40 -12.04
C LEU A 240 9.69 -15.86 -10.67
N MET A 241 9.00 -16.28 -9.60
CA MET A 241 9.34 -15.94 -8.22
C MET A 241 10.73 -16.45 -7.81
N ILE A 242 11.07 -17.72 -8.13
CA ILE A 242 12.39 -18.30 -7.79
C ILE A 242 13.51 -17.65 -8.61
N VAL A 243 13.21 -17.29 -9.85
CA VAL A 243 14.19 -16.69 -10.76
C VAL A 243 14.41 -15.20 -10.47
N ALA A 244 13.44 -14.48 -9.92
CA ALA A 244 13.59 -13.06 -9.60
C ALA A 244 14.54 -12.84 -8.40
N PRO A 245 15.64 -12.06 -8.56
CA PRO A 245 16.54 -11.74 -7.44
C PRO A 245 15.94 -10.72 -6.45
N GLY A 246 14.87 -10.01 -6.82
CA GLY A 246 14.10 -9.08 -5.98
C GLY A 246 13.00 -8.38 -6.78
N GLY A 247 12.03 -7.77 -6.10
CA GLY A 247 10.84 -7.19 -6.74
C GLY A 247 9.84 -8.24 -7.24
N ASP A 248 9.80 -9.40 -6.59
CA ASP A 248 8.95 -10.55 -6.95
C ASP A 248 7.48 -10.40 -6.51
N GLY A 249 7.11 -9.28 -5.89
CA GLY A 249 5.77 -8.99 -5.38
C GLY A 249 4.62 -9.39 -6.32
N PRO A 250 4.61 -8.99 -7.61
CA PRO A 250 3.57 -9.41 -8.55
C PRO A 250 3.51 -10.94 -8.73
N PHE A 251 4.65 -11.63 -8.81
CA PHE A 251 4.69 -13.08 -8.97
C PHE A 251 4.19 -13.79 -7.71
N VAL A 252 4.55 -13.29 -6.51
CA VAL A 252 4.03 -13.78 -5.22
C VAL A 252 2.51 -13.63 -5.16
N ALA A 253 1.95 -12.52 -5.68
CA ALA A 253 0.51 -12.33 -5.77
C ALA A 253 -0.17 -13.41 -6.63
N PHE A 254 0.40 -13.72 -7.79
CA PHE A 254 -0.11 -14.78 -8.66
C PHE A 254 0.08 -16.18 -8.07
N VAL A 255 1.19 -16.46 -7.38
CA VAL A 255 1.39 -17.73 -6.66
C VAL A 255 0.29 -17.92 -5.62
N PHE A 256 0.02 -16.91 -4.80
CA PHE A 256 -1.03 -16.99 -3.79
C PHE A 256 -2.42 -17.15 -4.41
N ALA A 257 -2.77 -16.29 -5.38
CA ALA A 257 -4.09 -16.31 -6.01
C ALA A 257 -4.37 -17.62 -6.77
N SER A 258 -3.38 -18.14 -7.50
CA SER A 258 -3.51 -19.41 -8.24
C SER A 258 -3.52 -20.62 -7.31
N ALA A 259 -2.79 -20.60 -6.20
CA ALA A 259 -2.86 -21.66 -5.18
C ALA A 259 -4.24 -21.71 -4.52
N VAL A 260 -4.81 -20.55 -4.15
CA VAL A 260 -6.18 -20.46 -3.61
C VAL A 260 -7.20 -20.91 -4.66
N GLY A 261 -7.09 -20.44 -5.90
CA GLY A 261 -7.95 -20.84 -7.00
C GLY A 261 -7.91 -22.34 -7.27
N LEU A 262 -6.72 -22.94 -7.29
CA LEU A 262 -6.53 -24.38 -7.47
C LEU A 262 -7.17 -25.17 -6.33
N LEU A 263 -6.92 -24.78 -5.07
CA LEU A 263 -7.45 -25.48 -3.89
C LEU A 263 -8.97 -25.39 -3.82
N VAL A 264 -9.54 -24.19 -3.99
CA VAL A 264 -10.98 -23.99 -3.94
C VAL A 264 -11.68 -24.73 -5.08
N THR A 265 -11.11 -24.71 -6.28
CA THR A 265 -11.66 -25.45 -7.43
C THR A 265 -11.57 -26.94 -7.23
N PHE A 266 -10.47 -27.45 -6.67
CA PHE A 266 -10.32 -28.86 -6.33
C PHE A 266 -11.40 -29.30 -5.32
N ILE A 267 -11.59 -28.53 -4.25
CA ILE A 267 -12.66 -28.79 -3.27
C ILE A 267 -14.03 -28.73 -3.95
N ALA A 268 -14.28 -27.75 -4.83
CA ALA A 268 -15.54 -27.61 -5.56
C ALA A 268 -15.84 -28.77 -6.52
N ILE A 269 -14.81 -29.42 -7.06
CA ILE A 269 -14.96 -30.64 -7.85
C ILE A 269 -15.34 -31.81 -6.94
N MET A 270 -14.66 -31.96 -5.79
CA MET A 270 -14.89 -33.06 -4.85
C MET A 270 -16.25 -32.99 -4.14
N THR A 271 -16.72 -31.79 -3.81
CA THR A 271 -17.98 -31.59 -3.07
C THR A 271 -19.16 -31.24 -3.96
N GLY A 272 -18.94 -31.03 -5.25
CA GLY A 272 -19.99 -30.62 -6.19
C GLY A 272 -20.40 -29.14 -6.10
N MET A 273 -19.75 -28.31 -5.28
CA MET A 273 -20.11 -26.89 -5.04
C MET A 273 -20.32 -26.08 -6.33
N ARG A 274 -21.40 -25.31 -6.39
CA ARG A 274 -21.69 -24.39 -7.50
C ARG A 274 -20.60 -23.30 -7.60
N PRO A 275 -20.34 -22.73 -8.80
CA PRO A 275 -19.33 -21.67 -8.95
C PRO A 275 -19.55 -20.48 -8.01
N ILE A 276 -20.82 -20.13 -7.76
CA ILE A 276 -21.19 -19.07 -6.83
C ILE A 276 -20.81 -19.40 -5.37
N GLU A 277 -20.97 -20.65 -4.94
CA GLU A 277 -20.61 -21.13 -3.60
C GLU A 277 -19.09 -21.09 -3.40
N ALA A 278 -18.32 -21.51 -4.41
CA ALA A 278 -16.86 -21.41 -4.41
C ALA A 278 -16.38 -19.95 -4.29
N ALA A 279 -16.98 -19.03 -5.07
CA ALA A 279 -16.67 -17.61 -4.99
C ALA A 279 -17.09 -16.97 -3.66
N ALA A 280 -18.19 -17.45 -3.06
CA ALA A 280 -18.67 -16.99 -1.76
C ALA A 280 -17.71 -17.35 -0.63
N VAL A 281 -16.98 -18.47 -0.71
CA VAL A 281 -15.92 -18.82 0.26
C VAL A 281 -14.66 -17.97 0.03
N CYS A 282 -14.28 -17.73 -1.23
CA CYS A 282 -13.10 -16.93 -1.57
C CYS A 282 -13.16 -15.49 -1.05
N SER A 283 -14.35 -14.88 -1.05
CA SER A 283 -14.56 -13.49 -0.63
C SER A 283 -14.15 -13.20 0.83
N PRO A 284 -14.76 -13.84 1.86
CA PRO A 284 -14.34 -13.68 3.24
C PRO A 284 -12.93 -14.22 3.50
N LEU A 285 -12.47 -15.24 2.76
CA LEU A 285 -11.11 -15.75 2.87
C LEU A 285 -10.08 -14.70 2.45
N ALA A 286 -10.29 -14.01 1.33
CA ALA A 286 -9.41 -12.95 0.85
C ALA A 286 -9.38 -11.75 1.81
N VAL A 287 -10.55 -11.27 2.25
CA VAL A 287 -10.64 -10.14 3.17
C VAL A 287 -10.11 -10.50 4.57
N GLY A 288 -10.42 -11.70 5.06
CA GLY A 288 -9.94 -12.20 6.34
C GLY A 288 -8.43 -12.41 6.36
N ALA A 289 -7.86 -12.94 5.28
CA ALA A 289 -6.42 -13.15 5.16
C ALA A 289 -5.62 -11.85 5.35
N LEU A 290 -6.12 -10.71 4.84
CA LEU A 290 -5.48 -9.39 5.00
C LEU A 290 -5.16 -9.04 6.47
N ALA A 291 -5.99 -9.47 7.42
CA ALA A 291 -5.76 -9.22 8.85
C ALA A 291 -4.52 -9.97 9.39
N PHE A 292 -4.20 -11.11 8.81
CA PHE A 292 -3.11 -11.99 9.26
C PHE A 292 -1.80 -11.78 8.48
N LEU A 293 -1.86 -11.09 7.32
CA LEU A 293 -0.70 -10.90 6.45
C LEU A 293 0.50 -10.19 7.10
N PRO A 294 0.33 -9.13 7.93
CA PRO A 294 1.49 -8.49 8.58
C PRO A 294 2.24 -9.46 9.49
N GLY A 295 1.53 -10.28 10.26
CA GLY A 295 2.12 -11.29 11.15
C GLY A 295 2.75 -12.47 10.40
N LEU A 296 2.21 -12.85 9.24
CA LEU A 296 2.80 -13.88 8.38
C LEU A 296 4.07 -13.36 7.68
N SER A 297 4.05 -12.13 7.17
CA SER A 297 5.19 -11.50 6.50
C SER A 297 6.41 -11.40 7.41
N THR A 298 6.25 -10.96 8.67
CA THR A 298 7.37 -10.88 9.62
C THR A 298 7.99 -12.23 9.93
N ARG A 299 7.17 -13.29 10.02
CA ARG A 299 7.63 -14.68 10.21
C ARG A 299 8.38 -15.21 8.99
N PHE A 300 7.87 -14.98 7.78
CA PHE A 300 8.53 -15.41 6.54
C PHE A 300 9.80 -14.62 6.23
N ALA A 301 9.84 -13.33 6.60
CA ALA A 301 11.02 -12.48 6.47
C ALA A 301 12.12 -12.79 7.49
N ARG A 302 11.84 -13.65 8.49
CA ARG A 302 12.74 -14.02 9.60
C ARG A 302 13.40 -12.81 10.26
N ILE A 303 12.66 -11.72 10.41
CA ILE A 303 13.16 -10.54 11.13
C ILE A 303 13.36 -10.99 12.58
N PRO A 304 14.57 -10.85 13.15
CA PRO A 304 14.79 -11.19 14.55
C PRO A 304 13.87 -10.32 15.41
N ILE A 305 12.85 -10.96 15.98
CA ILE A 305 11.96 -10.32 16.93
C ILE A 305 12.82 -10.10 18.16
N GLY A 306 13.10 -8.84 18.50
CA GLY A 306 13.73 -8.48 19.77
C GLY A 306 12.82 -8.92 20.89
N PHE A 307 12.98 -10.16 21.33
CA PHE A 307 12.33 -10.66 22.52
C PHE A 307 13.15 -10.17 23.70
N GLU A 308 12.74 -9.04 24.25
CA GLU A 308 13.18 -8.64 25.59
C GLU A 308 12.31 -9.44 26.57
N PRO A 309 12.84 -10.45 27.29
CA PRO A 309 12.06 -11.14 28.32
C PRO A 309 11.55 -10.09 29.33
N PRO A 310 10.30 -10.22 29.82
CA PRO A 310 9.80 -9.35 30.88
C PRO A 310 10.81 -9.35 32.02
N ARG A 311 11.25 -8.16 32.47
CA ARG A 311 12.14 -8.02 33.63
C ARG A 311 11.40 -8.49 34.88
N THR A 312 11.42 -9.79 35.14
CA THR A 312 10.84 -10.39 36.33
C THR A 312 11.84 -10.32 37.48
N THR A 313 12.13 -9.11 37.97
CA THR A 313 12.61 -8.82 39.34
C THR A 313 12.99 -7.34 39.47
N VAL A 314 12.29 -6.64 40.36
CA VAL A 314 12.76 -5.37 40.93
C VAL A 314 13.85 -5.74 41.93
N GLY A 315 15.12 -5.73 41.51
CA GLY A 315 16.22 -5.98 42.45
C GLY A 315 17.59 -6.30 41.86
N ASP A 316 17.69 -6.70 40.60
CA ASP A 316 19.00 -7.10 40.04
C ASP A 316 19.72 -5.90 39.40
N TYR A 317 20.39 -5.10 40.23
CA TYR A 317 21.38 -4.09 39.81
C TYR A 317 22.80 -4.67 39.79
N GLY A 318 22.97 -5.97 39.51
CA GLY A 318 24.26 -6.65 39.56
C GLY A 318 24.52 -7.59 38.38
N THR A 319 25.51 -7.24 37.57
CA THR A 319 26.37 -8.21 36.83
C THR A 319 25.77 -9.10 35.73
N SER A 320 24.56 -8.85 35.25
CA SER A 320 24.14 -9.40 33.96
C SER A 320 24.56 -8.42 32.85
N GLU A 321 25.79 -8.57 32.32
CA GLU A 321 26.13 -7.93 31.04
C GLU A 321 25.03 -8.27 30.03
N PRO A 322 24.40 -7.29 29.36
CA PRO A 322 23.48 -7.61 28.28
C PRO A 322 24.27 -8.46 27.29
N ALA A 323 23.84 -9.72 27.10
CA ALA A 323 24.48 -10.65 26.19
C ALA A 323 24.73 -9.89 24.90
N SER A 324 26.01 -9.65 24.58
CA SER A 324 26.39 -8.78 23.49
C SER A 324 25.71 -9.33 22.24
N THR A 325 24.65 -8.67 21.80
CA THR A 325 24.04 -8.97 20.52
C THR A 325 25.14 -8.64 19.54
N GLY A 326 25.77 -9.67 18.98
CA GLY A 326 26.91 -9.53 18.07
C GLY A 326 26.55 -8.54 16.97
N PRO A 327 27.55 -7.90 16.32
CA PRO A 327 27.32 -6.78 15.40
C PRO A 327 26.21 -7.13 14.40
N VAL A 328 25.06 -6.49 14.57
CA VAL A 328 23.91 -6.71 13.71
C VAL A 328 24.28 -6.12 12.36
N ASP A 329 24.47 -6.98 11.38
CA ASP A 329 24.78 -6.58 10.02
C ASP A 329 23.58 -5.80 9.44
N ALA A 330 23.65 -4.48 9.54
CA ALA A 330 22.60 -3.56 9.12
C ALA A 330 22.24 -3.75 7.63
N VAL A 331 23.19 -4.19 6.80
CA VAL A 331 22.97 -4.47 5.38
C VAL A 331 22.09 -5.70 5.21
N ARG A 332 22.38 -6.77 5.95
CA ARG A 332 21.55 -7.99 5.95
C ARG A 332 20.15 -7.74 6.51
N LEU A 333 20.04 -6.97 7.60
CA LEU A 333 18.74 -6.64 8.19
C LEU A 333 17.90 -5.78 7.24
N ALA A 334 18.52 -4.79 6.58
CA ALA A 334 17.83 -3.97 5.57
C ALA A 334 17.40 -4.79 4.34
N ALA A 335 18.18 -5.79 3.92
CA ALA A 335 17.79 -6.70 2.85
C ALA A 335 16.63 -7.62 3.26
N GLN A 336 16.63 -8.15 4.48
CA GLN A 336 15.54 -8.95 5.04
C GLN A 336 14.24 -8.14 5.18
N ALA A 337 14.33 -6.90 5.67
CA ALA A 337 13.19 -5.99 5.79
C ALA A 337 12.58 -5.65 4.43
N ARG A 338 13.41 -5.36 3.41
CA ARG A 338 12.94 -5.14 2.03
C ARG A 338 12.22 -6.36 1.46
N ARG A 339 12.78 -7.56 1.66
CA ARG A 339 12.15 -8.80 1.22
C ARG A 339 10.81 -9.07 1.92
N GLY A 340 10.72 -8.80 3.22
CA GLY A 340 9.46 -8.89 3.95
C GLY A 340 8.38 -7.95 3.41
N HIS A 341 8.77 -6.73 3.03
CA HIS A 341 7.87 -5.77 2.41
C HIS A 341 7.37 -6.24 1.02
N GLU A 342 8.26 -6.77 0.18
CA GLU A 342 7.91 -7.31 -1.15
C GLU A 342 6.97 -8.52 -1.04
N LEU A 343 7.23 -9.44 -0.10
CA LEU A 343 6.35 -10.58 0.18
C LEU A 343 4.98 -10.13 0.69
N LEU A 344 4.94 -9.12 1.57
CA LEU A 344 3.67 -8.57 2.06
C LEU A 344 2.87 -7.93 0.93
N LEU A 345 3.53 -7.15 0.06
CA LEU A 345 2.90 -6.57 -1.13
C LEU A 345 2.33 -7.65 -2.03
N GLY A 346 3.08 -8.72 -2.27
CA GLY A 346 2.61 -9.86 -3.05
C GLY A 346 1.42 -10.56 -2.43
N LEU A 347 1.45 -10.86 -1.13
CA LEU A 347 0.32 -11.49 -0.45
C LEU A 347 -0.95 -10.62 -0.45
N VAL A 348 -0.79 -9.29 -0.25
CA VAL A 348 -1.89 -8.33 -0.36
C VAL A 348 -2.43 -8.29 -1.78
N GLY A 349 -1.54 -8.25 -2.78
CA GLY A 349 -1.91 -8.34 -4.19
C GLY A 349 -2.64 -9.64 -4.54
N GLY A 350 -2.23 -10.77 -3.94
CA GLY A 350 -2.88 -12.07 -4.11
C GLY A 350 -4.29 -12.09 -3.53
N CYS A 351 -4.48 -11.54 -2.31
CA CYS A 351 -5.81 -11.37 -1.72
C CYS A 351 -6.68 -10.45 -2.57
N ALA A 352 -6.12 -9.37 -3.10
CA ALA A 352 -6.77 -8.46 -4.03
C ALA A 352 -7.24 -9.17 -5.31
N LEU A 353 -6.40 -10.00 -5.93
CA LEU A 353 -6.76 -10.79 -7.11
C LEU A 353 -7.90 -11.80 -6.80
N VAL A 354 -7.82 -12.50 -5.67
CA VAL A 354 -8.87 -13.46 -5.25
C VAL A 354 -10.19 -12.73 -4.99
N ALA A 355 -10.17 -11.58 -4.32
CA ALA A 355 -11.36 -10.77 -4.06
C ALA A 355 -12.00 -10.27 -5.36
N VAL A 356 -11.21 -9.79 -6.32
CA VAL A 356 -11.71 -9.33 -7.63
C VAL A 356 -12.29 -10.49 -8.43
N ALA A 357 -11.62 -11.65 -8.47
CA ALA A 357 -12.12 -12.83 -9.17
C ALA A 357 -13.42 -13.36 -8.54
N ALA A 358 -13.51 -13.38 -7.21
CA ALA A 358 -14.73 -13.76 -6.50
C ALA A 358 -15.87 -12.76 -6.76
N ALA A 359 -15.58 -11.46 -6.70
CA ALA A 359 -16.56 -10.41 -7.00
C ALA A 359 -17.06 -10.45 -8.45
N ALA A 360 -16.21 -10.84 -9.42
CA ALA A 360 -16.64 -11.09 -10.79
C ALA A 360 -17.69 -12.22 -10.84
N VAL A 361 -17.40 -13.38 -10.26
CA VAL A 361 -18.35 -14.52 -10.28
C VAL A 361 -19.65 -14.18 -9.54
N LEU A 362 -19.55 -13.53 -8.39
CA LEU A 362 -20.70 -13.16 -7.57
C LEU A 362 -21.55 -12.03 -8.20
N GLY A 363 -20.90 -11.02 -8.79
CA GLY A 363 -21.58 -9.87 -9.40
C GLY A 363 -22.35 -10.23 -10.67
N PHE A 364 -21.83 -11.18 -11.46
CA PHE A 364 -22.52 -11.69 -12.66
C PHE A 364 -23.53 -12.82 -12.35
N SER A 365 -23.69 -13.21 -11.08
CA SER A 365 -24.67 -14.21 -10.69
C SER A 365 -26.10 -13.64 -10.57
N ASP A 366 -27.12 -14.48 -10.78
CA ASP A 366 -28.53 -14.12 -10.59
C ASP A 366 -28.98 -14.15 -9.12
N ASN A 367 -28.07 -14.41 -8.18
CA ASN A 367 -28.39 -14.53 -6.76
C ASN A 367 -28.13 -13.20 -6.03
N VAL A 368 -29.19 -12.65 -5.44
CA VAL A 368 -29.15 -11.40 -4.66
C VAL A 368 -28.15 -11.48 -3.50
N TRP A 369 -28.05 -12.63 -2.82
CA TRP A 369 -27.10 -12.81 -1.72
C TRP A 369 -25.64 -12.77 -2.22
N GLY A 370 -25.39 -13.30 -3.42
CA GLY A 370 -24.08 -13.23 -4.06
C GLY A 370 -23.70 -11.80 -4.42
N GLN A 371 -24.64 -11.05 -5.01
CA GLN A 371 -24.45 -9.64 -5.34
C GLN A 371 -24.21 -8.77 -4.09
N LEU A 372 -24.93 -9.02 -3.00
CA LEU A 372 -24.69 -8.37 -1.70
C LEU A 372 -23.32 -8.73 -1.11
N LEU A 373 -22.88 -9.98 -1.24
CA LEU A 373 -21.56 -10.41 -0.81
C LEU A 373 -20.45 -9.74 -1.65
N ALA A 374 -20.64 -9.58 -2.95
CA ALA A 374 -19.72 -8.84 -3.81
C ALA A 374 -19.63 -7.36 -3.40
N LEU A 375 -20.77 -6.73 -3.08
CA LEU A 375 -20.83 -5.36 -2.56
C LEU A 375 -20.05 -5.24 -1.24
N ALA A 376 -20.34 -6.12 -0.28
CA ALA A 376 -19.67 -6.14 1.02
C ALA A 376 -18.16 -6.37 0.87
N THR A 377 -17.75 -7.23 -0.06
CA THR A 377 -16.33 -7.50 -0.36
C THR A 377 -15.64 -6.26 -0.94
N GLY A 378 -16.27 -5.57 -1.90
CA GLY A 378 -15.75 -4.33 -2.46
C GLY A 378 -15.58 -3.24 -1.40
N VAL A 379 -16.60 -3.02 -0.58
CA VAL A 379 -16.57 -2.05 0.52
C VAL A 379 -15.52 -2.43 1.57
N ALA A 380 -15.44 -3.71 1.95
CA ALA A 380 -14.43 -4.18 2.89
C ALA A 380 -13.01 -3.96 2.38
N MET A 381 -12.73 -4.21 1.10
CA MET A 381 -11.41 -3.98 0.49
C MET A 381 -11.04 -2.49 0.49
N LEU A 382 -11.99 -1.59 0.24
CA LEU A 382 -11.79 -0.15 0.34
C LEU A 382 -11.49 0.30 1.79
N MET A 383 -12.25 -0.20 2.77
CA MET A 383 -12.04 0.12 4.18
C MET A 383 -10.70 -0.42 4.69
N ARG A 384 -10.33 -1.64 4.28
CA ARG A 384 -9.07 -2.30 4.65
C ARG A 384 -7.83 -1.60 4.12
N ALA A 385 -7.96 -0.67 3.16
CA ALA A 385 -6.84 0.11 2.65
C ALA A 385 -6.11 0.90 3.76
N HIS A 386 -6.81 1.29 4.84
CA HIS A 386 -6.22 2.02 5.96
C HIS A 386 -5.21 1.20 6.79
N LEU A 387 -5.24 -0.14 6.72
CA LEU A 387 -4.33 -1.02 7.47
C LEU A 387 -2.89 -0.92 6.98
N PHE A 388 -2.69 -0.42 5.76
CA PHE A 388 -1.39 -0.36 5.12
C PHE A 388 -0.92 1.09 5.05
N ARG A 389 0.36 1.31 5.40
CA ARG A 389 0.99 2.63 5.32
C ARG A 389 1.65 2.88 3.96
N TYR A 390 1.95 1.82 3.21
CA TYR A 390 2.69 1.89 1.95
C TYR A 390 1.76 2.03 0.75
N THR A 391 2.08 2.97 -0.15
CA THR A 391 1.27 3.34 -1.31
C THR A 391 0.95 2.15 -2.22
N ALA A 392 1.89 1.22 -2.42
CA ALA A 392 1.66 0.04 -3.26
C ALA A 392 0.59 -0.90 -2.67
N GLN A 393 0.60 -1.11 -1.35
CA GLN A 393 -0.35 -1.99 -0.66
C GLN A 393 -1.75 -1.35 -0.58
N VAL A 394 -1.79 -0.05 -0.28
CA VAL A 394 -3.02 0.77 -0.33
C VAL A 394 -3.58 0.76 -1.75
N GLY A 395 -2.73 0.95 -2.77
CA GLY A 395 -3.12 0.94 -4.17
C GLY A 395 -3.75 -0.40 -4.60
N CYS A 396 -3.15 -1.53 -4.23
CA CYS A 396 -3.69 -2.86 -4.54
C CYS A 396 -5.08 -3.09 -3.92
N THR A 397 -5.25 -2.75 -2.65
CA THR A 397 -6.54 -2.94 -1.94
C THR A 397 -7.61 -1.99 -2.43
N LEU A 398 -7.26 -0.71 -2.65
CA LEU A 398 -8.15 0.29 -3.23
C LEU A 398 -8.60 -0.12 -4.64
N ALA A 399 -7.66 -0.50 -5.51
CA ALA A 399 -7.94 -0.92 -6.87
C ALA A 399 -8.84 -2.17 -6.89
N ALA A 400 -8.60 -3.14 -6.00
CA ALA A 400 -9.46 -4.32 -5.88
C ALA A 400 -10.87 -3.99 -5.40
N GLY A 401 -11.01 -3.10 -4.41
CA GLY A 401 -12.32 -2.64 -3.95
C GLY A 401 -13.11 -1.92 -5.03
N LEU A 402 -12.47 -1.00 -5.77
CA LEU A 402 -13.09 -0.33 -6.91
C LEU A 402 -13.43 -1.30 -8.04
N ALA A 403 -12.53 -2.22 -8.39
CA ALA A 403 -12.78 -3.23 -9.42
C ALA A 403 -13.95 -4.15 -9.04
N ALA A 404 -14.07 -4.56 -7.78
CA ALA A 404 -15.20 -5.35 -7.29
C ALA A 404 -16.54 -4.61 -7.43
N LEU A 405 -16.58 -3.31 -7.09
CA LEU A 405 -17.77 -2.47 -7.26
C LEU A 405 -18.13 -2.27 -8.74
N VAL A 406 -17.13 -2.06 -9.60
CA VAL A 406 -17.34 -1.94 -11.06
C VAL A 406 -17.87 -3.25 -11.63
N LEU A 407 -17.30 -4.40 -11.25
CA LEU A 407 -17.75 -5.71 -11.69
C LEU A 407 -19.17 -6.03 -11.22
N LEU A 408 -19.53 -5.65 -9.99
CA LEU A 408 -20.90 -5.75 -9.51
C LEU A 408 -21.85 -4.87 -10.33
N GLY A 409 -21.49 -3.61 -10.58
CA GLY A 409 -22.30 -2.69 -11.39
C GLY A 409 -22.48 -3.20 -12.82
N LEU A 410 -21.42 -3.73 -13.43
CA LEU A 410 -21.46 -4.37 -14.75
C LEU A 410 -22.35 -5.62 -14.74
N GLY A 411 -22.22 -6.49 -13.74
CA GLY A 411 -23.06 -7.69 -13.62
C GLY A 411 -24.55 -7.35 -13.50
N LEU A 412 -24.88 -6.36 -12.66
CA LEU A 412 -26.25 -5.86 -12.51
C LEU A 412 -26.80 -5.24 -13.81
N SER A 413 -25.96 -4.52 -14.55
CA SER A 413 -26.36 -3.85 -15.80
C SER A 413 -26.51 -4.82 -16.98
N LEU A 414 -25.57 -5.77 -17.12
CA LEU A 414 -25.49 -6.67 -18.28
C LEU A 414 -26.40 -7.90 -18.15
N ASN A 415 -26.78 -8.28 -16.93
CA ASN A 415 -27.65 -9.42 -16.68
C ASN A 415 -28.98 -9.00 -16.01
N PRO A 416 -29.92 -8.39 -16.77
CA PRO A 416 -31.24 -8.07 -16.26
C PRO A 416 -32.10 -9.33 -16.01
N PRO A 417 -32.92 -9.36 -14.94
CA PRO A 417 -33.83 -10.48 -14.69
C PRO A 417 -34.74 -10.75 -15.89
N VAL A 418 -34.74 -12.00 -16.35
CA VAL A 418 -35.44 -12.45 -17.56
C VAL A 418 -36.94 -12.10 -17.54
N ALA A 419 -37.56 -12.09 -16.35
CA ALA A 419 -38.95 -11.67 -16.17
C ALA A 419 -39.18 -10.22 -16.62
N ILE A 420 -38.33 -9.29 -16.17
CA ILE A 420 -38.42 -7.86 -16.48
C ILE A 420 -38.17 -7.61 -17.96
N VAL A 421 -37.20 -8.32 -18.56
CA VAL A 421 -36.92 -8.23 -20.00
C VAL A 421 -38.10 -8.74 -20.82
N ARG A 422 -38.71 -9.86 -20.42
CA ARG A 422 -39.85 -10.45 -21.11
C ARG A 422 -41.08 -9.55 -21.04
N ASP A 423 -41.31 -8.87 -19.93
CA ASP A 423 -42.44 -7.95 -19.78
C ASP A 423 -42.21 -6.63 -20.54
N ALA A 424 -40.97 -6.14 -20.58
CA ALA A 424 -40.60 -5.02 -21.45
C ALA A 424 -40.80 -5.33 -22.94
N LEU A 425 -40.43 -6.54 -23.39
CA LEU A 425 -40.68 -7.02 -24.76
C LEU A 425 -42.18 -7.17 -25.09
N ARG A 426 -43.04 -7.31 -24.07
CA ARG A 426 -44.49 -7.35 -24.21
C ARG A 426 -45.15 -5.96 -24.18
N GLY A 427 -44.36 -4.89 -24.02
CA GLY A 427 -44.82 -3.51 -24.02
C GLY A 427 -44.97 -2.88 -22.62
N ASP A 428 -44.71 -3.61 -21.53
CA ASP A 428 -44.72 -3.08 -20.17
C ASP A 428 -43.28 -2.82 -19.68
N GLY A 429 -42.73 -1.66 -20.07
CA GLY A 429 -41.35 -1.26 -19.77
C GLY A 429 -41.14 -0.66 -18.36
N ALA A 430 -42.21 -0.44 -17.60
CA ALA A 430 -42.14 0.35 -16.36
C ALA A 430 -41.18 -0.24 -15.32
N ALA A 431 -41.16 -1.57 -15.16
CA ALA A 431 -40.24 -2.24 -14.23
C ALA A 431 -38.76 -2.12 -14.65
N LEU A 432 -38.49 -2.09 -15.97
CA LEU A 432 -37.15 -1.91 -16.50
C LEU A 432 -36.69 -0.46 -16.28
N ASP A 433 -37.56 0.52 -16.54
CA ASP A 433 -37.29 1.94 -16.33
C ASP A 433 -37.03 2.27 -14.85
N ILE A 434 -37.83 1.71 -13.93
CA ILE A 434 -37.60 1.88 -12.49
C ILE A 434 -36.23 1.31 -12.10
N ARG A 435 -35.86 0.14 -12.63
CA ARG A 435 -34.57 -0.50 -12.35
C ARG A 435 -33.40 0.31 -12.90
N THR A 436 -33.50 0.83 -14.12
CA THR A 436 -32.45 1.66 -14.73
C THR A 436 -32.28 2.97 -13.96
N VAL A 437 -33.37 3.62 -13.56
CA VAL A 437 -33.33 4.82 -12.72
C VAL A 437 -32.67 4.52 -11.37
N TRP A 438 -33.04 3.41 -10.71
CA TRP A 438 -32.44 3.03 -9.42
C TRP A 438 -30.95 2.70 -9.53
N LEU A 439 -30.56 1.92 -10.54
CA LEU A 439 -29.14 1.58 -10.77
C LEU A 439 -28.32 2.82 -11.13
N ALA A 440 -28.84 3.69 -12.01
CA ALA A 440 -28.18 4.94 -12.37
C ALA A 440 -28.01 5.86 -11.15
N ALA A 441 -29.06 6.01 -10.33
CA ALA A 441 -29.01 6.79 -9.10
C ALA A 441 -28.02 6.20 -8.08
N ALA A 442 -27.99 4.88 -7.92
CA ALA A 442 -27.05 4.21 -7.01
C ALA A 442 -25.60 4.40 -7.46
N VAL A 443 -25.29 4.18 -8.75
CA VAL A 443 -23.94 4.36 -9.31
C VAL A 443 -23.52 5.82 -9.23
N ALA A 444 -24.40 6.76 -9.58
CA ALA A 444 -24.14 8.19 -9.46
C ALA A 444 -23.89 8.59 -7.99
N GLY A 445 -24.69 8.08 -7.05
CA GLY A 445 -24.51 8.32 -5.62
C GLY A 445 -23.16 7.82 -5.10
N VAL A 446 -22.74 6.61 -5.49
CA VAL A 446 -21.43 6.05 -5.13
C VAL A 446 -20.29 6.87 -5.76
N ALA A 447 -20.42 7.28 -7.02
CA ALA A 447 -19.44 8.13 -7.69
C ALA A 447 -19.29 9.48 -6.96
N VAL A 448 -20.41 10.16 -6.67
CA VAL A 448 -20.44 11.41 -5.91
C VAL A 448 -19.79 11.23 -4.54
N LEU A 449 -20.09 10.14 -3.84
CA LEU A 449 -19.50 9.85 -2.52
C LEU A 449 -17.98 9.69 -2.60
N ILE A 450 -17.49 8.85 -3.51
CA ILE A 450 -16.05 8.60 -3.68
C ILE A 450 -15.33 9.90 -4.07
N THR A 451 -15.88 10.68 -5.00
CA THR A 451 -15.32 11.96 -5.42
C THR A 451 -15.35 12.99 -4.29
N ALA A 452 -16.43 13.08 -3.51
CA ALA A 452 -16.52 13.97 -2.37
C ALA A 452 -15.48 13.62 -1.30
N ILE A 453 -15.30 12.33 -0.98
CA ILE A 453 -14.25 11.86 -0.06
C ILE A 453 -12.87 12.27 -0.57
N GLY A 454 -12.58 12.02 -1.86
CA GLY A 454 -11.28 12.35 -2.47
C GLY A 454 -10.95 13.85 -2.48
N LEU A 455 -11.96 14.73 -2.54
CA LEU A 455 -11.78 16.18 -2.56
C LEU A 455 -11.76 16.80 -1.14
N ILE A 456 -12.58 16.28 -0.22
CA ILE A 456 -12.81 16.88 1.10
C ILE A 456 -11.80 16.37 2.14
N VAL A 457 -11.52 15.06 2.16
CA VAL A 457 -10.70 14.46 3.23
C VAL A 457 -9.26 14.98 3.23
N PRO A 458 -8.55 15.10 2.10
CA PRO A 458 -7.18 15.62 2.10
C PRO A 458 -7.07 17.09 2.52
N SER A 459 -8.11 17.90 2.24
CA SER A 459 -8.08 19.34 2.48
C SER A 459 -8.54 19.73 3.89
N LYS A 460 -9.55 19.06 4.43
CA LYS A 460 -10.15 19.38 5.74
C LYS A 460 -9.74 18.43 6.86
N GLY A 461 -9.14 17.29 6.52
CA GLY A 461 -8.91 16.19 7.46
C GLY A 461 -10.20 15.50 7.89
N VAL A 462 -10.06 14.41 8.65
CA VAL A 462 -11.18 13.65 9.20
C VAL A 462 -11.31 14.00 10.69
N THR A 463 -12.48 14.46 11.12
CA THR A 463 -12.73 14.69 12.55
C THR A 463 -12.72 13.35 13.32
N PRO A 464 -12.39 13.33 14.63
CA PRO A 464 -12.38 12.09 15.42
C PRO A 464 -13.69 11.28 15.38
N PHE A 465 -14.83 11.97 15.26
CA PHE A 465 -16.15 11.34 15.12
C PHE A 465 -16.23 10.46 13.85
N TRP A 466 -15.85 11.00 12.70
CA TRP A 466 -15.85 10.28 11.43
C TRP A 466 -14.82 9.14 11.39
N GLY A 467 -13.67 9.31 12.06
CA GLY A 467 -12.70 8.23 12.23
C GLY A 467 -13.31 7.05 13.00
N ARG A 468 -13.94 7.33 14.15
CA ARG A 468 -14.60 6.29 14.96
C ARG A 468 -15.79 5.65 14.23
N PHE A 469 -16.57 6.43 13.51
CA PHE A 469 -17.69 5.91 12.72
C PHE A 469 -17.20 4.93 11.64
N LEU A 470 -16.10 5.26 10.95
CA LEU A 470 -15.53 4.38 9.92
C LEU A 470 -15.01 3.07 10.51
N GLU A 471 -14.37 3.10 11.69
CA GLU A 471 -13.93 1.89 12.40
C GLU A 471 -15.12 0.96 12.75
N ILE A 472 -16.22 1.53 13.25
CA ILE A 472 -17.44 0.77 13.57
C ILE A 472 -18.06 0.21 12.29
N ALA A 473 -18.19 1.05 11.25
CA ALA A 473 -18.74 0.65 9.96
C ALA A 473 -17.92 -0.49 9.33
N GLU A 474 -16.59 -0.41 9.39
CA GLU A 474 -15.70 -1.47 8.93
C GLU A 474 -15.94 -2.77 9.69
N THR A 475 -16.03 -2.70 11.02
CA THR A 475 -16.29 -3.89 11.86
C THR A 475 -17.62 -4.55 11.46
N VAL A 476 -18.67 -3.75 11.24
CA VAL A 476 -19.97 -4.24 10.80
C VAL A 476 -19.87 -4.90 9.42
N VAL A 477 -19.24 -4.25 8.44
CA VAL A 477 -19.07 -4.79 7.08
C VAL A 477 -18.32 -6.13 7.13
N LEU A 478 -17.22 -6.21 7.88
CA LEU A 478 -16.46 -7.44 8.03
C LEU A 478 -17.27 -8.57 8.65
N LEU A 479 -18.09 -8.25 9.66
CA LEU A 479 -18.95 -9.23 10.33
C LEU A 479 -20.10 -9.73 9.42
N THR A 480 -20.55 -8.91 8.46
CA THR A 480 -21.61 -9.31 7.50
C THR A 480 -21.14 -10.30 6.42
N LEU A 481 -19.83 -10.41 6.16
CA LEU A 481 -19.32 -11.30 5.11
C LEU A 481 -19.66 -12.78 5.37
N LEU A 482 -19.59 -13.22 6.63
CA LEU A 482 -19.84 -14.61 6.99
C LEU A 482 -21.33 -14.99 6.90
N PRO A 483 -22.29 -14.21 7.45
CA PRO A 483 -23.72 -14.41 7.22
C PRO A 483 -24.10 -14.39 5.74
N LEU A 484 -23.57 -13.45 4.95
CA LEU A 484 -23.85 -13.38 3.51
C LEU A 484 -23.33 -14.61 2.77
N CYS A 485 -22.13 -15.10 3.12
CA CYS A 485 -21.61 -16.36 2.61
C CYS A 485 -22.56 -17.53 2.92
N LEU A 486 -23.02 -17.67 4.17
CA LEU A 486 -23.99 -18.70 4.55
C LEU A 486 -25.34 -18.58 3.82
N ALA A 487 -25.76 -17.34 3.50
CA ALA A 487 -26.95 -17.10 2.70
C ALA A 487 -26.80 -17.59 1.26
N VAL A 488 -25.62 -17.45 0.65
CA VAL A 488 -25.33 -18.00 -0.69
C VAL A 488 -25.38 -19.53 -0.70
N PHE A 489 -25.02 -20.18 0.41
CA PHE A 489 -25.14 -21.63 0.59
C PHE A 489 -26.57 -22.11 0.91
N ASP A 490 -27.58 -21.23 0.88
CA ASP A 490 -28.97 -21.55 1.23
C ASP A 490 -29.14 -22.17 2.64
N VAL A 491 -28.19 -21.92 3.56
CA VAL A 491 -28.17 -22.50 4.91
C VAL A 491 -29.40 -22.06 5.71
N TYR A 492 -29.77 -20.78 5.62
CA TYR A 492 -30.95 -20.24 6.31
C TYR A 492 -32.25 -20.88 5.84
N HIS A 493 -32.38 -21.12 4.53
CA HIS A 493 -33.54 -21.80 3.98
C HIS A 493 -33.60 -23.25 4.46
N SER A 494 -32.45 -23.94 4.49
CA SER A 494 -32.33 -25.32 4.97
C SER A 494 -32.71 -25.45 6.45
N ILE A 495 -32.23 -24.54 7.30
CA ILE A 495 -32.58 -24.53 8.74
C ILE A 495 -34.07 -24.22 8.95
N ARG A 496 -34.63 -23.29 8.17
CA ARG A 496 -36.06 -22.98 8.24
C ARG A 496 -36.92 -24.17 7.82
N ALA A 497 -36.52 -24.90 6.79
CA ALA A 497 -37.22 -26.10 6.31
C ALA A 497 -37.16 -27.28 7.32
N LEU A 498 -36.15 -27.32 8.19
CA LEU A 498 -36.07 -28.32 9.28
C LEU A 498 -36.96 -27.99 10.48
N THR A 499 -37.40 -26.73 10.61
CA THR A 499 -38.20 -26.25 11.75
C THR A 499 -39.68 -26.04 11.41
N SER A 500 -40.03 -26.02 10.13
CA SER A 500 -41.40 -26.11 9.61
C SER A 500 -41.81 -27.55 9.39
#